data_AF-A0ABC8SLA6-F1
#
_entry.id   AF-A0ABC8SLA6-F1
#
_cell.length_a   1.000
_cell.length_b   1.000
_cell.length_c   1.000
_cell.angle_alpha   90.00
_cell.angle_beta   90.00
_cell.angle_gamma   90.00
#
_symmetry.space_group_name_H-M   'P 1'
#
loop_
_entity.id
_entity.type
_entity.pdbx_description
1 polymer ?
#
loop_
_entity_poly.entity_id
_entity_poly.type
_entity_poly.pdbx_seq_one_letter_code
_entity_poly.pdbx_strand_id
1 'polypeptide(L)'
;MANPSSLPLQERKPRKNTIPRVAELIILFLLFSLLVYRLKPAHELPSVDMFVRTTDPVLEPPIITVNTVLSLLAVDYPANKLACYVSDDGCSSLTFYALVEAAKFAKLWVPFCKKFNITVRAPFRYFNGESLWSEDSSLDFRDEWKKIKGELRTLTLISHC
;
A
#
# COMPACT_ATOMS: atom_id res chain seq x y z
N MET A 1 83.18 -3.10 -6.90
CA MET A 1 82.34 -3.81 -7.90
C MET A 1 80.90 -3.70 -7.46
N ALA A 2 80.13 -2.78 -8.06
CA ALA A 2 78.71 -2.55 -7.74
C ALA A 2 77.83 -3.39 -8.69
N ASN A 3 76.85 -4.10 -8.16
CA ASN A 3 75.94 -4.96 -8.93
C ASN A 3 74.75 -4.12 -9.45
N PRO A 4 74.50 -4.05 -10.78
CA PRO A 4 73.41 -3.27 -11.33
C PRO A 4 72.17 -4.15 -11.49
N SER A 5 71.27 -4.13 -10.53
CA SER A 5 69.94 -4.76 -10.72
C SER A 5 68.86 -3.95 -10.01
N SER A 6 68.61 -2.74 -10.51
CA SER A 6 67.35 -2.05 -10.25
C SER A 6 66.23 -2.80 -10.98
N LEU A 7 65.41 -3.54 -10.23
CA LEU A 7 64.17 -4.13 -10.75
C LEU A 7 63.26 -3.00 -11.26
N PRO A 8 62.56 -3.18 -12.39
CA PRO A 8 61.72 -2.13 -12.94
C PRO A 8 60.58 -1.85 -11.96
N LEU A 9 60.39 -0.57 -11.62
CA LEU A 9 59.20 -0.11 -10.92
C LEU A 9 57.97 -0.57 -11.70
N GLN A 10 57.27 -1.58 -11.18
CA GLN A 10 56.07 -2.12 -11.80
C GLN A 10 55.02 -1.01 -11.82
N GLU A 11 54.76 -0.48 -13.02
CA GLU A 11 53.74 0.54 -13.25
C GLU A 11 52.37 -0.06 -12.91
N ARG A 12 51.78 0.36 -11.78
CA ARG A 12 50.39 0.01 -11.45
C ARG A 12 49.47 0.72 -12.44
N LYS A 13 49.16 0.07 -13.58
CA LYS A 13 48.10 0.54 -14.48
C LYS A 13 46.80 0.63 -13.69
N PRO A 14 46.21 1.83 -13.51
CA PRO A 14 44.94 1.95 -12.83
C PRO A 14 43.89 1.18 -13.62
N ARG A 15 43.38 0.09 -13.03
CA ARG A 15 42.28 -0.67 -13.61
C ARG A 15 41.11 0.29 -13.78
N LYS A 16 40.75 0.59 -15.03
CA LYS A 16 39.68 1.52 -15.38
C LYS A 16 38.35 0.92 -14.93
N ASN A 17 37.93 1.24 -13.70
CA ASN A 17 36.65 0.85 -13.13
C ASN A 17 35.50 1.74 -13.66
N THR A 18 35.55 2.15 -14.93
CA THR A 18 34.59 3.10 -15.52
C THR A 18 33.19 2.49 -15.62
N ILE A 19 33.09 1.22 -16.01
CA ILE A 19 31.81 0.52 -16.16
C ILE A 19 31.03 0.43 -14.84
N PRO A 20 31.60 -0.04 -13.71
CA PRO A 20 30.87 -0.07 -12.44
C PRO A 20 30.53 1.33 -11.94
N ARG A 21 31.36 2.35 -12.19
CA ARG A 21 31.06 3.74 -11.81
C ARG A 21 29.93 4.36 -12.63
N VAL A 22 29.82 4.04 -13.92
CA VAL A 22 28.69 4.48 -14.75
C VAL A 22 27.39 3.85 -14.25
N ALA A 23 27.41 2.56 -13.88
CA ALA A 23 26.26 1.89 -13.30
C ALA A 23 25.82 2.55 -11.97
N GLU A 24 26.77 2.87 -11.07
CA GLU A 24 26.46 3.59 -9.83
C GLU A 24 25.85 4.96 -10.06
N LEU A 25 26.34 5.72 -11.05
CA LEU A 25 25.78 7.02 -11.41
C LEU A 25 24.36 6.89 -12.00
N ILE A 26 24.09 5.86 -12.81
CA ILE A 26 22.75 5.59 -13.33
C ILE A 26 21.80 5.24 -12.18
N ILE A 27 22.23 4.35 -11.27
CA ILE A 27 21.43 3.98 -10.10
C ILE A 27 21.15 5.21 -9.23
N LEU A 28 22.17 6.04 -8.98
CA LEU A 28 22.01 7.28 -8.21
C LEU A 28 21.03 8.25 -8.89
N PHE A 29 21.11 8.41 -10.21
CA PHE A 29 20.18 9.24 -10.97
C PHE A 29 18.74 8.73 -10.87
N LEU A 30 18.52 7.42 -11.00
CA LEU A 30 17.21 6.79 -10.85
C LEU A 30 16.65 6.97 -9.43
N LEU A 31 17.48 6.76 -8.40
CA LEU A 31 17.09 6.96 -7.00
C LEU A 31 16.77 8.43 -6.71
N PHE A 32 17.57 9.36 -7.23
CA PHE A 32 17.31 10.79 -7.08
C PHE A 32 16.02 11.20 -7.79
N SER A 33 15.79 10.71 -9.02
CA SER A 33 14.53 10.93 -9.73
C SER A 33 13.35 10.38 -8.91
N LEU A 34 13.44 9.16 -8.37
CA LEU A 34 12.40 8.56 -7.53
C LEU A 34 12.14 9.39 -6.26
N LEU A 35 13.20 9.92 -5.63
CA LEU A 35 13.11 10.78 -4.46
C LEU A 35 12.39 12.10 -4.80
N VAL A 36 12.73 12.71 -5.94
CA VAL A 36 12.02 13.91 -6.43
C VAL A 36 10.54 13.60 -6.69
N TYR A 37 10.22 12.46 -7.31
CA TYR A 37 8.82 12.02 -7.49
C TYR A 37 8.08 11.82 -6.16
N ARG A 38 8.76 11.31 -5.12
CA ARG A 38 8.19 11.12 -3.77
C ARG A 38 7.93 12.44 -3.04
N LEU A 39 8.72 13.48 -3.32
CA LEU A 39 8.61 14.80 -2.71
C LEU A 39 7.62 15.72 -3.43
N LYS A 40 7.02 15.27 -4.54
CA LYS A 40 6.02 16.05 -5.25
C LYS A 40 4.81 16.35 -4.34
N PRO A 41 4.32 17.60 -4.33
CA PRO A 41 3.12 17.93 -3.59
C PRO A 41 1.91 17.15 -4.11
N ALA A 42 0.92 16.89 -3.26
CA ALA A 42 -0.27 16.11 -3.59
C ALA A 42 -1.03 16.59 -4.85
N HIS A 43 -0.95 17.88 -5.19
CA HIS A 43 -1.59 18.45 -6.38
C HIS A 43 -0.90 18.06 -7.70
N GLU A 44 0.34 17.57 -7.69
CA GLU A 44 1.06 17.11 -8.88
C GLU A 44 0.95 15.59 -9.14
N LEU A 45 0.30 14.85 -8.24
CA LEU A 45 0.09 13.41 -8.42
C LEU A 45 -0.83 13.13 -9.63
N PRO A 46 -0.59 12.07 -10.43
CA PRO A 46 -1.48 11.72 -11.54
C PRO A 46 -2.84 11.19 -11.04
N SER A 47 -3.85 11.12 -11.91
CA SER A 47 -5.05 10.34 -11.58
C SER A 47 -4.74 8.83 -11.67
N VAL A 48 -5.32 8.04 -10.76
CA VAL A 48 -5.10 6.60 -10.65
C VAL A 48 -6.44 5.88 -10.61
N ASP A 49 -6.64 4.98 -11.57
CA ASP A 49 -7.80 4.09 -11.65
C ASP A 49 -7.38 2.69 -11.22
N MET A 50 -8.07 2.14 -10.23
CA MET A 50 -7.83 0.81 -9.70
C MET A 50 -8.96 -0.11 -10.14
N PHE A 51 -8.62 -1.27 -10.71
CA PHE A 51 -9.58 -2.27 -11.15
C PHE A 51 -9.48 -3.51 -10.27
N VAL A 52 -10.60 -3.91 -9.68
CA VAL A 52 -10.78 -5.17 -8.96
C VAL A 52 -11.68 -6.06 -9.81
N ARG A 53 -11.27 -7.29 -10.06
CA ARG A 53 -12.10 -8.29 -10.74
C ARG A 53 -12.41 -9.43 -9.79
N THR A 54 -13.63 -9.96 -9.90
CA THR A 54 -14.04 -11.19 -9.26
C THR A 54 -14.89 -12.00 -10.24
N THR A 55 -14.80 -13.32 -10.19
CA THR A 55 -15.46 -14.19 -11.17
C THR A 55 -16.30 -15.29 -10.54
N ASP A 56 -15.90 -15.83 -9.39
CA ASP A 56 -16.61 -16.93 -8.76
C ASP A 56 -16.76 -16.63 -7.26
N PRO A 57 -17.99 -16.37 -6.76
CA PRO A 57 -18.20 -16.04 -5.35
C PRO A 57 -17.94 -17.21 -4.39
N VAL A 58 -17.82 -18.45 -4.89
CA VAL A 58 -17.47 -19.62 -4.09
C VAL A 58 -15.95 -19.70 -3.89
N LEU A 59 -15.18 -19.47 -4.95
CA LEU A 59 -13.71 -19.47 -4.89
C LEU A 59 -13.15 -18.16 -4.33
N GLU A 60 -13.85 -17.05 -4.58
CA GLU A 60 -13.52 -15.70 -4.13
C GLU A 60 -14.69 -15.13 -3.29
N PRO A 61 -14.83 -15.56 -2.03
CA PRO A 61 -15.89 -15.08 -1.17
C PRO A 61 -15.96 -13.54 -1.13
N PRO A 62 -17.17 -12.94 -1.11
CA PRO A 62 -17.37 -11.48 -1.16
C PRO A 62 -16.54 -10.70 -0.14
N ILE A 63 -16.28 -11.30 1.03
CA ILE A 63 -15.45 -10.72 2.08
C ILE A 63 -14.03 -10.37 1.61
N ILE A 64 -13.43 -11.16 0.71
CA ILE A 64 -12.09 -10.92 0.17
C ILE A 64 -12.12 -9.72 -0.78
N THR A 65 -13.11 -9.69 -1.68
CA THR A 65 -13.33 -8.59 -2.62
C THR A 65 -13.59 -7.28 -1.87
N VAL A 66 -14.48 -7.30 -0.88
CA VAL A 66 -14.79 -6.15 -0.02
C VAL A 66 -13.58 -5.66 0.75
N ASN A 67 -12.79 -6.56 1.36
CA ASN A 67 -11.57 -6.18 2.10
C ASN A 67 -10.57 -5.48 1.17
N THR A 68 -10.44 -5.99 -0.05
CA THR A 68 -9.56 -5.42 -1.08
C THR A 68 -10.03 -4.03 -1.48
N VAL A 69 -11.31 -3.86 -1.82
CA VAL A 69 -11.90 -2.56 -2.18
C VAL A 69 -11.74 -1.55 -1.05
N LEU A 70 -12.03 -1.92 0.20
CA LEU A 70 -11.87 -1.03 1.35
C LEU A 70 -10.41 -0.63 1.59
N SER A 71 -9.48 -1.55 1.37
CA SER A 71 -8.04 -1.27 1.44
C SER A 71 -7.61 -0.26 0.37
N LEU A 72 -8.12 -0.41 -0.86
CA LEU A 72 -7.84 0.51 -1.97
C LEU A 72 -8.48 1.88 -1.76
N LEU A 73 -9.67 1.97 -1.17
CA LEU A 73 -10.28 3.27 -0.88
C LEU A 73 -9.57 4.02 0.26
N ALA A 74 -8.84 3.30 1.13
CA ALA A 74 -8.11 3.86 2.27
C ALA A 74 -6.63 4.16 1.98
N VAL A 75 -6.16 4.06 0.73
CA VAL A 75 -4.76 4.42 0.40
C VAL A 75 -4.55 5.93 0.64
N ASP A 76 -3.32 6.29 0.98
CA ASP A 76 -2.92 7.68 1.15
C ASP A 76 -2.74 8.36 -0.23
N TYR A 77 -3.87 8.69 -0.85
CA TYR A 77 -3.95 9.38 -2.13
C TYR A 77 -5.04 10.45 -2.10
N PRO A 78 -4.92 11.55 -2.88
CA PRO A 78 -5.98 12.53 -3.03
C PRO A 78 -7.27 11.89 -3.55
N ALA A 79 -8.38 12.08 -2.83
CA ALA A 79 -9.66 11.43 -3.14
C ALA A 79 -10.22 11.82 -4.52
N ASN A 80 -9.89 13.02 -5.01
CA ASN A 80 -10.29 13.51 -6.33
C ASN A 80 -9.44 12.93 -7.48
N LYS A 81 -8.41 12.13 -7.17
CA LYS A 81 -7.49 11.53 -8.14
C LYS A 81 -7.47 10.01 -8.06
N LEU A 82 -8.35 9.43 -7.24
CA LEU A 82 -8.42 7.99 -7.01
C LEU A 82 -9.81 7.49 -7.40
N ALA A 83 -9.88 6.57 -8.34
CA ALA A 83 -11.11 5.84 -8.65
C ALA A 83 -10.89 4.33 -8.48
N CYS A 84 -11.92 3.64 -8.00
CA CYS A 84 -11.91 2.19 -7.83
C CYS A 84 -13.11 1.61 -8.57
N TYR A 85 -12.84 0.70 -9.50
CA TYR A 85 -13.81 0.01 -10.32
C TYR A 85 -13.82 -1.47 -9.95
N VAL A 86 -15.01 -2.05 -9.82
CA VAL A 86 -15.17 -3.48 -9.55
C VAL A 86 -15.91 -4.10 -10.72
N SER A 87 -15.32 -5.14 -11.32
CA SER A 87 -15.94 -5.99 -12.33
C SER A 87 -16.29 -7.33 -11.69
N ASP A 88 -17.58 -7.66 -11.63
CA ASP A 88 -18.06 -8.95 -11.14
C ASP A 88 -18.56 -9.77 -12.34
N ASP A 89 -17.72 -10.68 -12.80
CA ASP A 89 -18.04 -11.61 -13.91
C ASP A 89 -18.92 -12.78 -13.40
N GLY A 90 -18.99 -12.99 -12.08
CA GLY A 90 -19.81 -14.04 -11.45
C GLY A 90 -21.26 -13.65 -11.24
N CYS A 91 -21.61 -12.37 -11.48
CA CYS A 91 -22.96 -11.83 -11.33
C CYS A 91 -23.62 -12.20 -9.98
N SER A 92 -22.84 -12.18 -8.90
CA SER A 92 -23.29 -12.63 -7.59
C SER A 92 -24.08 -11.53 -6.89
N SER A 93 -25.36 -11.80 -6.60
CA SER A 93 -26.19 -10.87 -5.82
C SER A 93 -25.58 -10.60 -4.44
N LEU A 94 -24.96 -11.62 -3.83
CA LEU A 94 -24.28 -11.48 -2.56
C LEU A 94 -23.08 -10.53 -2.65
N THR A 95 -22.25 -10.67 -3.69
CA THR A 95 -21.12 -9.76 -3.94
C THR A 95 -21.61 -8.33 -4.12
N PHE A 96 -22.69 -8.13 -4.88
CA PHE A 96 -23.30 -6.82 -5.08
C PHE A 96 -23.76 -6.19 -3.74
N TYR A 97 -24.54 -6.90 -2.93
CA TYR A 97 -25.00 -6.39 -1.63
C TYR A 97 -23.84 -6.12 -0.66
N ALA A 98 -22.84 -7.01 -0.62
CA ALA A 98 -21.65 -6.83 0.20
C ALA A 98 -20.87 -5.56 -0.21
N LEU A 99 -20.76 -5.26 -1.50
CA LEU A 99 -20.13 -4.02 -2.01
C LEU A 99 -20.94 -2.77 -1.67
N VAL A 100 -22.27 -2.82 -1.70
CA VAL A 100 -23.14 -1.70 -1.30
C VAL A 100 -22.94 -1.37 0.19
N GLU A 101 -22.89 -2.38 1.05
CA GLU A 101 -22.65 -2.19 2.47
C GLU A 101 -21.19 -1.75 2.74
N ALA A 102 -20.24 -2.29 1.99
CA ALA A 102 -18.85 -1.84 2.04
C ALA A 102 -18.71 -0.36 1.69
N ALA A 103 -19.46 0.15 0.70
CA ALA A 103 -19.45 1.57 0.34
C ALA A 103 -19.97 2.47 1.48
N LYS A 104 -20.92 1.99 2.29
CA LYS A 104 -21.37 2.71 3.50
C LYS A 104 -20.29 2.67 4.58
N PHE A 105 -19.71 1.50 4.83
CA PHE A 105 -18.63 1.32 5.81
C PHE A 105 -17.37 2.13 5.45
N ALA A 106 -17.05 2.28 4.16
CA ALA A 106 -15.92 3.07 3.67
C ALA A 106 -15.95 4.53 4.16
N LYS A 107 -17.16 5.11 4.32
CA LYS A 107 -17.34 6.47 4.86
C LYS A 107 -16.89 6.61 6.32
N LEU A 108 -16.81 5.50 7.06
CA LEU A 108 -16.31 5.45 8.42
C LEU A 108 -14.82 5.04 8.44
N TRP A 109 -14.49 3.99 7.67
CA TRP A 109 -13.15 3.41 7.66
C TRP A 109 -12.09 4.34 7.09
N VAL A 110 -12.35 5.00 5.94
CA VAL A 110 -11.35 5.83 5.26
C VAL A 110 -10.95 7.04 6.11
N PRO A 111 -11.88 7.83 6.71
CA PRO A 111 -11.50 8.92 7.60
C PRO A 111 -10.75 8.45 8.84
N PHE A 112 -11.17 7.34 9.47
CA PHE A 112 -10.46 6.76 10.62
C PHE A 112 -9.03 6.39 10.28
N CYS A 113 -8.84 5.73 9.14
CA CYS A 113 -7.53 5.36 8.61
C CYS A 113 -6.61 6.57 8.43
N LYS A 114 -7.14 7.70 7.97
CA LYS A 114 -6.39 8.95 7.80
C LYS A 114 -6.14 9.67 9.12
N LYS A 115 -7.17 9.80 9.96
CA LYS A 115 -7.13 10.49 11.27
C LYS A 115 -6.07 9.89 12.20
N PHE A 116 -6.00 8.56 12.26
CA PHE A 116 -5.10 7.84 13.18
C PHE A 116 -3.89 7.21 12.47
N ASN A 117 -3.64 7.59 11.22
CA ASN A 117 -2.51 7.12 10.42
C ASN A 117 -2.32 5.59 10.43
N ILE A 118 -3.43 4.85 10.28
CA ILE A 118 -3.44 3.38 10.30
C ILE A 118 -2.63 2.85 9.13
N THR A 119 -1.61 2.04 9.39
CA THR A 119 -0.74 1.48 8.34
C THR A 119 -1.41 0.34 7.57
N VAL A 120 -2.17 -0.51 8.26
CA VAL A 120 -2.89 -1.64 7.65
C VAL A 120 -4.26 -1.17 7.15
N ARG A 121 -4.37 -0.92 5.84
CA ARG A 121 -5.58 -0.38 5.21
C ARG A 121 -6.70 -1.41 5.00
N ALA A 122 -6.36 -2.69 5.03
CA ALA A 122 -7.32 -3.79 4.94
C ALA A 122 -7.97 -4.04 6.30
N PRO A 123 -9.26 -3.70 6.52
CA PRO A 123 -9.89 -3.73 7.84
C PRO A 123 -9.90 -5.13 8.45
N PHE A 124 -10.21 -6.16 7.67
CA PHE A 124 -10.23 -7.53 8.18
C PHE A 124 -8.85 -7.99 8.64
N ARG A 125 -7.78 -7.60 7.94
CA ARG A 125 -6.41 -7.89 8.35
C ARG A 125 -6.02 -7.08 9.59
N TYR A 126 -6.43 -5.81 9.64
CA TYR A 126 -6.13 -4.90 10.74
C TYR A 126 -6.75 -5.37 12.07
N PHE A 127 -8.00 -5.85 12.07
CA PHE A 127 -8.68 -6.31 13.28
C PHE A 127 -8.45 -7.80 13.64
N ASN A 128 -7.75 -8.57 12.81
CA ASN A 128 -7.46 -9.99 13.05
C ASN A 128 -6.24 -10.24 13.97
N GLY A 129 -5.41 -9.23 14.22
CA GLY A 129 -4.25 -9.33 15.12
C GLY A 129 -4.56 -8.95 16.57
N GLU A 130 -3.55 -9.09 17.44
CA GLU A 130 -3.56 -8.47 18.77
C GLU A 130 -3.75 -6.95 18.64
N SER A 131 -4.44 -6.34 19.61
CA SER A 131 -4.68 -4.89 19.59
C SER A 131 -3.36 -4.14 19.63
N LEU A 132 -2.93 -3.57 18.50
CA LEU A 132 -1.69 -2.81 18.32
C LEU A 132 -1.65 -1.46 19.07
N TRP A 133 -2.59 -1.22 19.98
CA TRP A 133 -2.71 0.06 20.68
C TRP A 133 -1.99 -0.02 22.02
N SER A 134 -1.06 0.91 22.24
CA SER A 134 -0.45 1.13 23.56
C SER A 134 -1.51 1.58 24.57
N GLU A 135 -1.31 1.28 25.86
CA GLU A 135 -2.20 1.72 26.95
C GLU A 135 -2.43 3.25 26.95
N ASP A 136 -1.50 4.01 26.36
CA ASP A 136 -1.51 5.47 26.16
C ASP A 136 -2.40 5.99 25.01
N SER A 137 -3.15 5.12 24.32
CA SER A 137 -4.05 5.55 23.24
C SER A 137 -5.16 6.47 23.76
N SER A 138 -5.47 7.56 23.05
CA SER A 138 -6.50 8.51 23.49
C SER A 138 -7.89 7.85 23.65
N LEU A 139 -8.72 8.41 24.53
CA LEU A 139 -10.10 7.92 24.73
C LEU A 139 -10.93 8.00 23.45
N ASP A 140 -10.80 9.12 22.72
CA ASP A 140 -11.45 9.34 21.41
C ASP A 140 -11.10 8.24 20.40
N PHE A 141 -9.82 7.86 20.35
CA PHE A 141 -9.36 6.76 19.52
C PHE A 141 -10.05 5.43 19.88
N ARG A 142 -10.10 5.11 21.18
CA ARG A 142 -10.66 3.85 21.68
C ARG A 142 -12.16 3.72 21.36
N ASP A 143 -12.90 4.81 21.49
CA ASP A 143 -14.34 4.81 21.22
C ASP A 143 -14.63 4.69 19.72
N GLU A 144 -13.90 5.41 18.86
CA GLU A 144 -13.99 5.23 17.41
C GLU A 144 -13.60 3.82 16.97
N TRP A 145 -12.52 3.27 17.53
CA TRP A 145 -12.08 1.91 17.21
C TRP A 145 -13.13 0.87 17.55
N LYS A 146 -13.75 0.96 18.74
CA LYS A 146 -14.84 0.06 19.15
C LYS A 146 -16.03 0.17 18.20
N LYS A 147 -16.42 1.40 17.84
CA LYS A 147 -17.50 1.67 16.88
C LYS A 147 -17.21 1.01 15.53
N ILE A 148 -16.03 1.25 14.97
CA ILE A 148 -15.63 0.69 13.66
C ILE A 148 -15.54 -0.83 13.71
N LYS A 149 -15.02 -1.39 14.80
CA LYS A 149 -14.99 -2.85 14.98
C LYS A 149 -16.40 -3.44 15.02
N GLY A 150 -17.35 -2.74 15.62
CA GLY A 150 -18.77 -3.10 15.61
C GLY A 150 -19.35 -3.12 14.19
N GLU A 151 -19.18 -2.02 13.45
CA GLU A 151 -19.66 -1.89 12.07
C GLU A 151 -19.02 -2.93 11.13
N LEU A 152 -17.73 -3.21 11.31
CA LEU A 152 -17.04 -4.25 10.53
C LEU A 152 -17.67 -5.63 10.76
N ARG A 153 -18.07 -5.96 12.00
CA ARG A 153 -18.75 -7.23 12.29
C ARG A 153 -20.07 -7.35 11.55
N THR A 154 -20.84 -6.26 11.48
CA THR A 154 -22.09 -6.21 10.71
C THR A 154 -21.83 -6.50 9.23
N LEU A 155 -20.80 -5.87 8.64
CA LEU A 155 -20.41 -6.13 7.26
C LEU A 155 -19.94 -7.58 7.02
N THR A 156 -19.21 -8.17 7.98
CA THR A 156 -18.80 -9.57 7.93
C THR A 156 -20.01 -10.51 7.86
N LEU A 157 -21.05 -10.26 8.67
CA LEU A 157 -22.25 -11.10 8.67
C LEU A 157 -22.93 -11.10 7.30
N ILE A 158 -23.04 -9.94 6.66
CA ILE A 158 -23.65 -9.80 5.32
C ILE A 158 -22.81 -10.50 4.25
N SER A 159 -21.49 -10.52 4.40
CA SER A 159 -20.57 -11.13 3.43
C SER A 159 -20.46 -12.66 3.55
N HIS A 160 -21.10 -13.27 4.57
CA HIS A 160 -21.10 -14.71 4.85
C HIS A 160 -22.49 -15.37 4.72
N CYS A 161 -23.56 -14.58 4.59
CA CYS A 161 -24.92 -15.08 4.31
C CYS A 161 -25.05 -15.54 2.85
#